data_AF-A0A7C3U4W5-F1
#
_entry.id   AF-A0A7C3U4W5-F1
#
_cell.length_a   1.000
_cell.length_b   1.000
_cell.length_c   1.000
_cell.angle_alpha   90.00
_cell.angle_beta   90.00
_cell.angle_gamma   90.00
#
_symmetry.space_group_name_H-M   'P 1'
#
loop_
_entity.id
_entity.type
_entity.pdbx_description
1 polymer ?
#
loop_
_entity_poly.entity_id
_entity_poly.type
_entity_poly.pdbx_seq_one_letter_code
_entity_poly.pdbx_strand_id
1 'polypeptide(L)'
;MATTLAAASERSKRSDLKRRWLRQETFEGYFFAGPAILGFMIFVLGPLLASLFFSFTEYKIISAPRWVGLGNYITAFTDDQLFWTSLNVTMTYTVIAVPL
;
A
#
# COMPACT_ATOMS: atom_id res chain seq x y z
N MET A 1 -42.20 38.34 -3.29
CA MET A 1 -42.10 37.11 -2.48
C MET A 1 -42.12 35.83 -3.33
N ALA A 2 -42.91 35.75 -4.42
CA ALA A 2 -42.93 34.60 -5.34
C ALA A 2 -41.64 34.40 -6.16
N THR A 3 -40.98 35.47 -6.58
CA THR A 3 -39.75 35.42 -7.42
C THR A 3 -38.53 34.85 -6.68
N THR A 4 -38.49 34.98 -5.35
CA THR A 4 -37.37 34.50 -4.50
C THR A 4 -37.42 32.98 -4.30
N LEU A 5 -38.63 32.40 -4.23
CA LEU A 5 -38.82 30.96 -4.07
C LEU A 5 -38.49 30.17 -5.34
N ALA A 6 -38.81 30.72 -6.52
CA ALA A 6 -38.47 30.12 -7.80
C ALA A 6 -36.94 30.07 -8.04
N ALA A 7 -36.23 31.15 -7.71
CA ALA A 7 -34.77 31.22 -7.85
C ALA A 7 -34.01 30.28 -6.87
N ALA A 8 -34.57 30.04 -5.67
CA ALA A 8 -34.01 29.09 -4.71
C ALA A 8 -34.17 27.63 -5.16
N SER A 9 -35.31 27.28 -5.77
CA SER A 9 -35.57 25.94 -6.32
C SER A 9 -34.64 25.58 -7.49
N GLU A 10 -34.37 26.53 -8.39
CA GLU A 10 -33.45 26.34 -9.50
C GLU A 10 -31.99 26.19 -9.05
N ARG A 11 -31.56 26.93 -8.01
CA ARG A 11 -30.22 26.77 -7.43
C ARG A 11 -30.02 25.39 -6.81
N SER A 12 -31.01 24.86 -6.09
CA SER A 12 -30.95 23.52 -5.49
C SER A 12 -30.82 22.43 -6.56
N LYS A 13 -31.69 22.47 -7.59
CA LYS A 13 -31.64 21.50 -8.70
C LYS A 13 -30.29 21.54 -9.44
N ARG A 14 -29.72 22.72 -9.67
CA ARG A 14 -28.40 22.86 -10.29
C ARG A 14 -27.29 22.29 -9.42
N SER A 15 -27.34 22.47 -8.09
CA SER A 15 -26.35 21.86 -7.19
C SER A 15 -26.44 20.34 -7.11
N ASP A 16 -27.65 19.78 -7.18
CA ASP A 16 -27.87 18.33 -7.15
C ASP A 16 -27.42 17.65 -8.44
N LEU A 17 -27.66 18.28 -9.59
CA LEU A 17 -27.13 17.82 -10.88
C LEU A 17 -25.60 17.90 -10.89
N LYS A 18 -25.00 19.02 -10.46
CA LYS A 18 -23.54 19.16 -10.40
C LYS A 18 -22.90 18.13 -9.48
N ARG A 19 -23.51 17.82 -8.33
CA ARG A 19 -23.07 16.73 -7.43
C ARG A 19 -23.18 15.36 -8.08
N ARG A 20 -24.25 15.07 -8.84
CA ARG A 20 -24.40 13.81 -9.58
C ARG A 20 -23.32 13.64 -10.65
N TRP A 21 -23.03 14.68 -11.41
CA TRP A 21 -21.99 14.67 -12.45
C TRP A 21 -20.59 14.47 -11.85
N LEU A 22 -20.24 15.21 -10.80
CA LEU A 22 -18.97 15.03 -10.07
C LEU A 22 -18.81 13.59 -9.55
N ARG A 23 -19.90 12.96 -9.09
CA ARG A 23 -19.90 11.59 -8.57
C ARG A 23 -19.77 10.52 -9.68
N GLN A 24 -20.25 10.82 -10.89
CA GLN A 24 -20.09 9.95 -12.06
C GLN A 24 -18.65 10.01 -12.60
N GLU A 25 -18.05 11.19 -12.68
CA GLU A 25 -16.64 11.36 -13.08
C GLU A 25 -15.68 10.61 -12.15
N THR A 26 -15.95 10.59 -10.84
CA THR A 26 -15.11 9.83 -9.90
C THR A 26 -15.26 8.32 -10.07
N PHE A 27 -16.48 7.83 -10.35
CA PHE A 27 -16.73 6.41 -10.53
C PHE A 27 -16.07 5.86 -11.80
N GLU A 28 -16.14 6.61 -12.90
CA GLU A 28 -15.48 6.25 -14.16
C GLU A 28 -13.95 6.20 -13.98
N GLY A 29 -13.36 7.17 -13.27
CA GLY A 29 -11.93 7.16 -12.95
C GLY A 29 -11.48 5.92 -12.17
N TYR A 30 -12.24 5.50 -11.15
CA TYR A 30 -11.94 4.28 -10.40
C TYR A 30 -12.19 3.00 -11.20
N PHE A 31 -13.16 2.99 -12.11
CA PHE A 31 -13.41 1.84 -12.96
C PHE A 31 -12.25 1.58 -13.92
N PHE A 32 -11.70 2.64 -14.53
CA PHE A 32 -10.51 2.54 -15.37
C PHE A 32 -9.24 2.24 -14.57
N ALA A 33 -9.09 2.79 -13.36
CA ALA A 33 -7.97 2.47 -12.47
C ALA A 33 -8.09 1.07 -11.83
N GLY A 34 -9.30 0.51 -11.77
CA GLY A 34 -9.62 -0.74 -11.08
C GLY A 34 -8.73 -1.91 -11.46
N PRO A 35 -8.55 -2.23 -12.77
CA PRO A 35 -7.66 -3.30 -13.20
C PRO A 35 -6.20 -3.09 -12.80
N ALA A 36 -5.70 -1.85 -12.87
CA ALA A 36 -4.33 -1.53 -12.47
C ALA A 36 -4.14 -1.68 -10.95
N ILE A 37 -5.11 -1.21 -10.16
CA ILE A 37 -5.10 -1.37 -8.69
C ILE A 37 -5.18 -2.85 -8.32
N LEU A 38 -6.07 -3.62 -8.94
CA LEU A 38 -6.19 -5.06 -8.73
C LEU A 38 -4.88 -5.78 -9.08
N GLY A 39 -4.27 -5.44 -10.21
CA GLY A 39 -2.96 -5.97 -10.59
C GLY A 39 -1.90 -5.69 -9.54
N PHE A 40 -1.80 -4.43 -9.08
CA PHE A 40 -0.87 -4.06 -8.01
C PHE A 40 -1.15 -4.82 -6.70
N MET A 41 -2.42 -4.97 -6.30
CA MET A 41 -2.80 -5.71 -5.09
C MET A 41 -2.39 -7.18 -5.17
N ILE A 42 -2.57 -7.84 -6.31
CA ILE A 42 -2.30 -9.27 -6.46
C ILE A 42 -0.80 -9.54 -6.64
N PHE A 43 -0.15 -8.78 -7.52
CA PHE A 43 1.22 -9.08 -7.96
C PHE A 43 2.30 -8.36 -7.17
N VAL A 44 1.98 -7.27 -6.47
CA VAL A 44 2.95 -6.53 -5.65
C VAL A 44 2.60 -6.69 -4.18
N LEU A 45 1.40 -6.25 -3.78
CA LEU A 45 1.04 -6.27 -2.36
C LEU A 45 0.83 -7.69 -1.83
N GLY A 46 0.23 -8.58 -2.62
CA GLY A 46 0.02 -9.98 -2.29
C GLY A 46 1.31 -10.70 -1.87
N PRO A 47 2.34 -10.81 -2.73
CA PRO A 47 3.60 -11.43 -2.36
C PRO A 47 4.34 -10.66 -1.26
N LEU A 48 4.24 -9.33 -1.20
CA LEU A 48 4.83 -8.54 -0.11
C LEU A 48 4.24 -8.95 1.25
N LEU A 49 2.91 -9.06 1.34
CA LEU A 49 2.22 -9.48 2.56
C LEU A 49 2.54 -10.94 2.91
N ALA A 50 2.66 -11.82 1.91
CA ALA A 50 3.08 -13.20 2.12
C ALA A 50 4.51 -13.28 2.68
N SER A 51 5.46 -12.53 2.12
CA SER A 51 6.83 -12.41 2.64
C SER A 51 6.85 -11.84 4.05
N LEU A 52 6.02 -10.83 4.33
CA LEU A 52 5.88 -10.28 5.67
C LEU A 52 5.35 -11.33 6.66
N PHE A 53 4.30 -12.07 6.30
CA PHE A 53 3.79 -13.17 7.12
C PHE A 53 4.86 -14.22 7.38
N PHE A 54 5.58 -14.64 6.34
CA PHE A 54 6.65 -15.62 6.47
C PHE A 54 7.82 -15.13 7.32
N SER A 55 8.08 -13.82 7.39
CA SER A 55 9.12 -13.27 8.26
C SER A 55 8.88 -13.54 9.76
N PHE A 56 7.62 -13.77 10.17
CA PHE A 56 7.26 -14.15 11.55
C PHE A 56 7.22 -15.68 11.75
N THR A 57 7.51 -16.44 10.70
CA THR A 57 7.57 -17.89 10.74
C THR A 57 8.98 -18.38 10.47
N GLU A 58 9.35 -19.49 11.08
CA GLU A 58 10.51 -20.26 10.62
C GLU A 58 10.04 -21.11 9.44
N TYR A 59 10.32 -20.60 8.25
CA TYR A 59 9.97 -21.25 6.99
C TYR A 59 11.17 -22.05 6.47
N LYS A 60 11.01 -23.37 6.33
CA LYS A 60 11.95 -24.25 5.63
C LYS A 60 11.24 -24.78 4.39
N ILE A 61 11.89 -24.75 3.23
CA ILE A 61 11.30 -25.17 1.94
C ILE A 61 10.70 -26.59 2.00
N ILE A 62 11.28 -27.45 2.85
CA ILE A 62 10.92 -28.86 3.05
C ILE A 62 10.04 -29.13 4.28
N SER A 63 9.66 -28.13 5.06
CA SER A 63 8.88 -28.34 6.30
C SER A 63 7.74 -27.33 6.41
N ALA A 64 6.70 -27.70 7.16
CA ALA A 64 5.59 -26.80 7.41
C ALA A 64 6.06 -25.53 8.15
N PRO A 65 5.54 -24.33 7.81
CA PRO A 65 5.90 -23.08 8.48
C PRO A 65 5.60 -23.17 9.97
N ARG A 66 6.60 -22.90 10.80
CA ARG A 66 6.43 -22.81 12.26
C ARG A 66 6.29 -21.35 12.66
N TRP A 67 5.20 -20.96 13.28
CA TRP A 67 5.04 -19.61 13.81
C TRP A 67 6.00 -19.36 14.97
N VAL A 68 6.91 -18.40 14.83
CA VAL A 68 7.92 -18.03 15.85
C VAL A 68 7.77 -16.57 16.31
N GLY A 69 6.79 -15.84 15.78
CA GLY A 69 6.54 -14.44 16.09
C GLY A 69 7.76 -13.59 15.75
N LEU A 70 8.28 -12.85 16.73
CA LEU A 70 9.44 -11.98 16.56
C LEU A 70 10.79 -12.68 16.72
N GLY A 71 10.82 -13.99 16.92
CA GLY A 71 12.06 -14.75 17.18
C GLY A 71 13.14 -14.51 16.11
N ASN A 72 12.76 -14.52 14.83
CA ASN A 72 13.68 -14.27 13.71
C ASN A 72 14.35 -12.88 13.80
N TYR A 73 13.60 -11.86 14.19
CA TYR A 73 14.11 -10.50 14.30
C TYR A 73 15.04 -10.36 15.50
N ILE A 74 14.69 -10.92 16.65
CA ILE A 74 15.55 -10.90 17.84
C ILE A 74 16.89 -11.54 17.50
N THR A 75 16.88 -12.75 16.95
CA THR A 75 18.11 -13.45 16.54
C THR A 75 18.93 -12.63 15.55
N ALA A 76 18.30 -12.00 14.55
CA ALA A 76 19.02 -11.17 13.58
C ALA A 76 19.71 -9.95 14.22
N PHE A 77 19.10 -9.31 15.23
CA PHE A 77 19.66 -8.11 15.85
C PHE A 77 20.62 -8.41 17.01
N THR A 78 20.45 -9.52 17.73
CA THR A 78 21.24 -9.83 18.94
C THR A 78 22.29 -10.91 18.72
N ASP A 79 21.96 -11.95 17.96
CA ASP A 79 22.76 -13.18 17.92
C ASP A 79 23.54 -13.31 16.60
N ASP A 80 23.07 -12.65 15.54
CA ASP A 80 23.72 -12.67 14.23
C ASP A 80 24.71 -11.51 14.04
N GLN A 81 26.00 -11.80 14.27
CA GLN A 81 27.07 -10.82 14.05
C GLN A 81 27.26 -10.48 12.54
N LEU A 82 26.88 -11.37 11.63
CA LEU A 82 26.98 -11.13 10.20
C LEU A 82 25.95 -10.12 9.73
N PHE A 83 24.78 -10.05 10.38
CA PHE A 83 23.74 -9.07 10.08
C PHE A 83 24.29 -7.64 10.10
N TRP A 84 24.94 -7.23 11.19
CA TRP A 84 25.53 -5.90 11.32
C TRP A 84 26.68 -5.65 10.35
N THR A 85 27.50 -6.68 10.09
CA THR A 85 28.60 -6.59 9.13
C THR A 85 28.08 -6.31 7.72
N SER A 86 27.10 -7.10 7.27
CA SER A 86 26.49 -6.96 5.93
C SER A 86 25.76 -5.62 5.76
N LEU A 87 25.07 -5.15 6.81
CA LEU A 87 24.40 -3.86 6.83
C LEU A 87 25.40 -2.72 6.66
N ASN A 88 26.52 -2.75 7.38
CA ASN A 88 27.55 -1.72 7.29
C ASN A 88 28.20 -1.65 5.91
N VAL A 89 28.53 -2.81 5.33
CA VAL A 89 29.08 -2.88 3.95
C VAL A 89 28.08 -2.30 2.94
N THR A 90 26.80 -2.67 3.04
CA THR A 90 25.74 -2.20 2.12
C THR A 90 25.51 -0.70 2.27
N MET A 91 25.48 -0.17 3.50
CA MET A 91 25.36 1.26 3.75
C MET A 91 26.56 2.02 3.18
N THR A 92 27.77 1.53 3.44
CA THR A 92 29.01 2.16 2.91
C THR A 92 28.97 2.22 1.39
N TYR A 93 28.58 1.12 0.73
CA TYR A 93 28.43 1.10 -0.72
C TYR A 93 27.37 2.08 -1.21
N THR A 94 26.20 2.12 -0.57
CA THR A 94 25.09 3.01 -0.96
C THR A 94 25.49 4.49 -0.84
N VAL A 95 26.11 4.88 0.29
CA VAL A 95 26.53 6.26 0.56
C VAL A 95 27.63 6.71 -0.39
N ILE A 96 28.51 5.80 -0.83
CA ILE A 96 29.57 6.13 -1.78
C ILE A 96 29.02 6.14 -3.23
N ALA A 97 28.23 5.13 -3.61
CA ALA A 97 27.82 4.92 -5.00
C ALA A 97 26.68 5.84 -5.47
N VAL A 98 25.73 6.21 -4.60
CA VAL A 98 24.59 7.06 -4.99
C VAL A 98 24.98 8.51 -5.33
N PRO A 99 25.89 9.19 -4.59
CA PRO A 99 26.28 10.57 -4.90
C PRO A 99 27.40 10.72 -5.95
N LEU A 100 28.02 9.63 -6.41
CA LEU A 100 29.08 9.65 -7.44
C LEU A 100 28.52 9.75 -8.87
#